data_AF-A0A021XET7-F1
#
_entry.id   AF-A0A021XET7-F1
#
_cell.length_a   1.000
_cell.length_b   1.000
_cell.length_c   1.000
_cell.angle_alpha   90.00
_cell.angle_beta   90.00
_cell.angle_gamma   90.00
#
_symmetry.space_group_name_H-M   'P 1'
#
loop_
_entity.id
_entity.type
_entity.pdbx_description
1 polymer ?
#
loop_
_entity_poly.entity_id
_entity_poly.type
_entity_poly.pdbx_seq_one_letter_code
_entity_poly.pdbx_strand_id
1 'polypeptide(L)'
;MQRFLFLLFFTLPAAAFAQGWEPYANARFGFAVDVPPGFTLVQEADNGDGRTYANGEAKLSVWANHLVIGSFADEVASRRMAYLREGWDLSYERQAAGWASLSGTLVDSILYHRIIALCDEAAASFVLEYPQSMKAEMSPLIGKPVKSLRPAEGCTSAQGTAPPAQ
;
A
#
# COMPACT_ATOMS: atom_id res chain seq x y z
N MET A 1 -35.33 55.84 -8.52
CA MET A 1 -34.14 55.43 -7.76
C MET A 1 -33.83 53.98 -8.10
N GLN A 2 -32.87 53.75 -8.99
CA GLN A 2 -32.51 52.43 -9.54
C GLN A 2 -31.62 51.70 -8.52
N ARG A 3 -32.11 50.63 -7.89
CA ARG A 3 -31.30 49.81 -6.98
C ARG A 3 -30.61 48.71 -7.80
N PHE A 4 -29.33 48.92 -8.06
CA PHE A 4 -28.42 47.93 -8.64
C PHE A 4 -28.18 46.82 -7.62
N LEU A 5 -28.72 45.62 -7.85
CA LEU A 5 -28.46 44.45 -7.01
C LEU A 5 -27.20 43.75 -7.56
N PHE A 6 -26.06 43.98 -6.93
CA PHE A 6 -24.83 43.22 -7.19
C PHE A 6 -24.98 41.81 -6.58
N LEU A 7 -25.22 40.82 -7.42
CA LEU A 7 -25.14 39.40 -7.05
C LEU A 7 -23.67 38.99 -7.00
N LEU A 8 -23.13 38.90 -5.79
CA LEU A 8 -21.80 38.37 -5.52
C LEU A 8 -21.85 36.84 -5.72
N PHE A 9 -21.32 36.35 -6.84
CA PHE A 9 -21.12 34.92 -7.08
C PHE A 9 -20.00 34.41 -6.14
N PHE A 10 -20.39 33.77 -5.04
CA PHE A 10 -19.47 32.95 -4.24
C PHE A 10 -19.18 31.67 -5.02
N THR A 11 -18.08 31.64 -5.76
CA THR A 11 -17.53 30.39 -6.31
C THR A 11 -16.96 29.59 -5.14
N LEU A 12 -17.70 28.62 -4.62
CA LEU A 12 -17.12 27.61 -3.74
C LEU A 12 -16.10 26.81 -4.57
N PRO A 13 -14.83 26.70 -4.15
CA PRO A 13 -13.93 25.75 -4.77
C PRO A 13 -14.46 24.34 -4.46
N ALA A 14 -14.97 23.66 -5.47
CA ALA A 14 -15.26 22.24 -5.36
C ALA A 14 -13.94 21.54 -5.05
N ALA A 15 -13.85 20.93 -3.86
CA ALA A 15 -12.76 20.02 -3.57
C ALA A 15 -12.81 18.91 -4.63
N ALA A 16 -11.82 18.91 -5.53
CA ALA A 16 -11.62 17.78 -6.43
C ALA A 16 -11.23 16.58 -5.58
N PHE A 17 -12.23 15.78 -5.18
CA PHE A 17 -11.98 14.43 -4.70
C PHE A 17 -11.12 13.76 -5.75
N ALA A 18 -9.98 13.19 -5.35
CA ALA A 18 -9.16 12.35 -6.22
C ALA A 18 -10.00 11.13 -6.62
N GLN A 19 -10.81 11.29 -7.67
CA GLN A 19 -11.75 10.29 -8.16
C GLN A 19 -10.97 9.00 -8.41
N GLY A 20 -11.23 7.98 -7.59
CA GLY A 20 -10.79 6.61 -7.83
C GLY A 20 -9.91 5.95 -6.76
N TRP A 21 -9.29 6.69 -5.84
CA TRP A 21 -8.52 6.05 -4.75
C TRP A 21 -9.40 5.81 -3.54
N GLU A 22 -9.50 4.56 -3.07
CA GLU A 22 -10.33 4.17 -1.94
C GLU A 22 -9.48 3.94 -0.69
N PRO A 23 -9.72 4.65 0.43
CA PRO A 23 -9.01 4.38 1.66
C PRO A 23 -9.45 3.06 2.29
N TYR A 24 -8.50 2.16 2.54
CA TYR A 24 -8.71 0.99 3.38
C TYR A 24 -8.03 1.21 4.73
N ALA A 25 -8.80 1.07 5.81
CA ALA A 25 -8.30 1.08 7.17
C ALA A 25 -8.60 -0.25 7.85
N ASN A 26 -7.57 -0.84 8.47
CA ASN A 26 -7.74 -1.99 9.33
C ASN A 26 -7.74 -1.52 10.79
N ALA A 27 -8.92 -1.48 11.42
CA ALA A 27 -9.06 -1.02 12.80
C ALA A 27 -8.41 -1.96 13.82
N ARG A 28 -8.29 -3.26 13.51
CA ARG A 28 -7.72 -4.26 14.40
C ARG A 28 -6.22 -4.06 14.62
N PHE A 29 -5.48 -3.80 13.54
CA PHE A 29 -4.03 -3.57 13.58
C PHE A 29 -3.65 -2.09 13.55
N GLY A 30 -4.62 -1.18 13.37
CA GLY A 30 -4.38 0.25 13.36
C GLY A 30 -3.46 0.68 12.23
N PHE A 31 -3.82 0.37 10.97
CA PHE A 31 -3.13 0.89 9.79
C PHE A 31 -4.11 1.30 8.69
N ALA A 32 -3.64 2.10 7.74
CA ALA A 32 -4.40 2.48 6.56
C ALA A 32 -3.52 2.52 5.30
N VAL A 33 -4.14 2.35 4.13
CA VAL A 33 -3.53 2.52 2.81
C VAL A 33 -4.60 2.93 1.80
N ASP A 34 -4.21 3.70 0.77
CA ASP A 34 -5.10 3.98 -0.35
C ASP A 34 -5.01 2.86 -1.40
N VAL A 35 -6.15 2.25 -1.73
CA VAL A 35 -6.32 1.25 -2.79
C VAL A 35 -6.45 1.95 -4.15
N PRO A 36 -5.72 1.52 -5.20
CA PRO A 36 -5.77 2.15 -6.52
C PRO A 36 -7.13 2.00 -7.21
N PRO A 37 -7.50 2.93 -8.10
CA PRO A 37 -8.69 2.78 -8.93
C PRO A 37 -8.66 1.50 -9.76
N GLY A 38 -9.84 0.93 -10.01
CA GLY A 38 -10.01 -0.30 -10.79
C GLY A 38 -9.83 -1.59 -9.99
N PHE A 39 -9.21 -1.53 -8.81
CA PHE A 39 -9.13 -2.67 -7.90
C PHE A 39 -10.46 -2.89 -7.18
N THR A 40 -11.05 -4.06 -7.37
CA THR A 40 -12.31 -4.47 -6.73
C THR A 40 -12.01 -5.47 -5.61
N LEU A 41 -12.69 -5.35 -4.47
CA LEU A 41 -12.55 -6.28 -3.35
C LEU A 41 -12.92 -7.71 -3.80
N VAL A 42 -12.00 -8.64 -3.59
CA VAL A 42 -12.21 -10.08 -3.84
C VAL A 42 -12.56 -10.79 -2.55
N GLN A 43 -11.78 -10.55 -1.49
CA GLN A 43 -11.94 -11.24 -0.22
C GLN A 43 -11.42 -10.39 0.94
N GLU A 44 -12.11 -10.46 2.08
CA GLU A 44 -11.55 -10.10 3.38
C GLU A 44 -11.10 -11.39 4.08
N ALA A 45 -9.92 -11.37 4.69
CA ALA A 45 -9.39 -12.53 5.41
C ALA A 45 -10.33 -12.91 6.57
N ASP A 46 -10.53 -14.20 6.81
CA ASP A 46 -11.46 -14.69 7.83
C ASP A 46 -11.11 -14.21 9.25
N ASN A 47 -9.83 -13.97 9.51
CA ASN A 47 -9.35 -13.42 10.77
C ASN A 47 -9.40 -11.87 10.81
N GLY A 48 -9.71 -11.19 9.70
CA GLY A 48 -9.77 -9.73 9.63
C GLY A 48 -8.39 -9.06 9.58
N ASP A 49 -7.32 -9.79 9.26
CA ASP A 49 -5.97 -9.24 9.18
C ASP A 49 -5.73 -8.44 7.90
N GLY A 50 -6.58 -8.61 6.88
CA GLY A 50 -6.32 -8.05 5.56
C GLY A 50 -7.43 -8.25 4.54
N ARG A 51 -7.20 -7.69 3.36
CA ARG A 51 -8.07 -7.77 2.18
C ARG A 51 -7.25 -8.05 0.93
N THR A 52 -7.86 -8.74 -0.02
CA THR A 52 -7.33 -8.92 -1.37
C THR A 52 -8.28 -8.28 -2.38
N TYR A 53 -7.69 -7.59 -3.35
CA TYR A 53 -8.37 -6.92 -4.44
C TYR A 53 -7.81 -7.39 -5.77
N ALA A 54 -8.61 -7.27 -6.84
CA ALA A 54 -8.18 -7.61 -8.20
C ALA A 54 -8.54 -6.51 -9.21
N ASN A 55 -7.69 -6.35 -10.22
CA ASN A 55 -7.94 -5.57 -11.43
C ASN A 55 -7.39 -6.34 -12.63
N GLY A 56 -8.26 -7.03 -13.37
CA GLY A 56 -7.83 -7.99 -14.40
C GLY A 56 -6.98 -9.10 -13.78
N GLU A 57 -5.76 -9.28 -14.28
CA GLU A 57 -4.79 -10.27 -13.76
C GLU A 57 -3.90 -9.70 -12.64
N ALA A 58 -4.03 -8.42 -12.30
CA ALA A 58 -3.33 -7.82 -11.17
C ALA A 58 -4.04 -8.12 -9.85
N LYS A 59 -3.27 -8.49 -8.84
CA LYS A 59 -3.73 -8.78 -7.47
C LYS A 59 -3.05 -7.85 -6.49
N LEU A 60 -3.84 -7.17 -5.67
CA LEU A 60 -3.36 -6.37 -4.55
C LEU A 60 -3.80 -7.03 -3.24
N SER A 61 -2.83 -7.51 -2.46
CA SER A 61 -3.07 -8.00 -1.10
C SER A 61 -2.60 -6.96 -0.10
N VAL A 62 -3.42 -6.62 0.89
CA VAL A 62 -3.08 -5.71 1.98
C VAL A 62 -3.40 -6.38 3.30
N TRP A 63 -2.43 -6.49 4.20
CA TRP A 63 -2.63 -7.16 5.50
C TRP A 63 -1.71 -6.63 6.58
N ALA A 64 -1.94 -7.06 7.82
CA ALA A 64 -0.99 -6.93 8.91
C ALA A 64 -0.78 -8.24 9.65
N ASN A 65 0.31 -8.33 10.40
CA ASN A 65 0.62 -9.46 11.28
C ASN A 65 1.44 -8.99 12.48
N HIS A 66 1.33 -9.73 13.58
CA HIS A 66 2.28 -9.57 14.69
C HIS A 66 3.65 -10.15 14.32
N LEU A 67 4.70 -9.55 14.85
CA LEU A 67 6.09 -9.99 14.80
C LEU A 67 6.29 -11.06 15.88
N VAL A 68 5.74 -12.26 15.62
CA VAL A 68 5.77 -13.37 16.59
C VAL A 68 7.18 -13.90 16.81
N ILE A 69 8.05 -13.77 15.81
CA ILE A 69 9.42 -14.26 15.84
C ILE A 69 10.36 -13.11 15.45
N GLY A 70 11.04 -12.56 16.45
CA GLY A 70 12.11 -11.59 16.24
C GLY A 70 11.62 -10.17 15.93
N SER A 71 12.51 -9.39 15.33
CA SER A 71 12.36 -7.98 15.04
C SER A 71 11.68 -7.72 13.68
N PHE A 72 11.36 -6.45 13.41
CA PHE A 72 10.93 -6.03 12.07
C PHE A 72 11.95 -6.43 10.98
N ALA A 73 13.25 -6.38 11.29
CA ALA A 73 14.27 -6.79 10.34
C ALA A 73 14.24 -8.29 10.05
N ASP A 74 13.90 -9.11 11.05
CA ASP A 74 13.75 -10.56 10.89
C ASP A 74 12.51 -10.90 10.05
N GLU A 75 11.40 -10.16 10.21
CA GLU A 75 10.23 -10.27 9.33
C GLU A 75 10.60 -9.97 7.87
N VAL A 76 11.29 -8.86 7.60
CA VAL A 76 11.74 -8.50 6.25
C VAL A 76 12.67 -9.57 5.67
N ALA A 77 13.62 -10.06 6.46
CA ALA A 77 14.53 -11.13 6.05
C ALA A 77 13.78 -12.44 5.75
N SER A 78 12.79 -12.79 6.56
CA SER A 78 11.93 -13.97 6.34
C SER A 78 11.15 -13.87 5.04
N ARG A 79 10.53 -12.71 4.75
CA ARG A 79 9.82 -12.46 3.49
C ARG A 79 10.74 -12.55 2.27
N ARG A 80 11.92 -11.93 2.35
CA ARG A 80 12.95 -12.05 1.33
C ARG A 80 13.30 -13.51 1.05
N MET A 81 13.58 -14.30 2.10
CA MET A 81 13.93 -15.71 1.95
C MET A 81 12.77 -16.57 1.43
N ALA A 82 11.51 -16.22 1.73
CA ALA A 82 10.35 -16.87 1.13
C ALA A 82 10.33 -16.66 -0.39
N TYR A 83 10.45 -15.41 -0.85
CA TYR A 83 10.49 -15.10 -2.28
C TYR A 83 11.63 -15.81 -3.02
N LEU A 84 12.84 -15.83 -2.45
CA LEU A 84 13.96 -16.54 -3.05
C LEU A 84 13.72 -18.06 -3.15
N ARG A 85 13.07 -18.67 -2.15
CA ARG A 85 12.72 -20.10 -2.20
C ARG A 85 11.62 -20.41 -3.21
N GLU A 86 10.71 -19.46 -3.44
CA GLU A 86 9.68 -19.53 -4.48
C GLU A 86 10.24 -19.28 -5.89
N GLY A 87 11.50 -18.86 -6.01
CA GLY A 87 12.20 -18.67 -7.28
C GLY A 87 12.14 -17.25 -7.84
N TRP A 88 11.69 -16.27 -7.06
CA TRP A 88 11.68 -14.87 -7.48
C TRP A 88 13.10 -14.32 -7.63
N ASP A 89 13.36 -13.61 -8.72
CA ASP A 89 14.55 -12.79 -8.91
C ASP A 89 14.30 -11.38 -8.34
N LEU A 90 14.83 -11.12 -7.15
CA LEU A 90 14.70 -9.83 -6.46
C LEU A 90 15.71 -8.83 -7.01
N SER A 91 15.25 -7.94 -7.89
CA SER A 91 16.08 -6.89 -8.52
C SER A 91 16.08 -5.57 -7.73
N TYR A 92 15.15 -5.40 -6.79
CA TYR A 92 15.08 -4.23 -5.93
C TYR A 92 14.81 -4.63 -4.48
N GLU A 93 15.70 -4.21 -3.59
CA GLU A 93 15.56 -4.41 -2.15
C GLU A 93 16.01 -3.13 -1.43
N ARG A 94 15.14 -2.56 -0.60
CA ARG A 94 15.47 -1.42 0.26
C ARG A 94 14.85 -1.62 1.63
N GLN A 95 15.61 -1.31 2.67
CA GLN A 95 15.16 -1.44 4.05
C GLN A 95 15.69 -0.27 4.88
N ALA A 96 14.86 0.18 5.81
CA ALA A 96 15.17 1.10 6.88
C ALA A 96 14.59 0.55 8.20
N ALA A 97 14.79 1.27 9.31
CA ALA A 97 14.38 0.81 10.64
C ALA A 97 12.87 0.47 10.76
N GLY A 98 12.00 1.18 10.04
CA GLY A 98 10.55 0.98 10.14
C GLY A 98 9.84 0.73 8.80
N TRP A 99 10.58 0.49 7.72
CA TRP A 99 9.97 0.10 6.45
C TRP A 99 10.93 -0.71 5.57
N ALA A 100 10.36 -1.50 4.67
CA ALA A 100 11.08 -2.16 3.60
C ALA A 100 10.26 -2.17 2.30
N SER A 101 10.96 -2.29 1.18
CA SER A 101 10.37 -2.54 -0.13
C SER A 101 11.20 -3.61 -0.85
N LEU A 102 10.52 -4.63 -1.35
CA LEU A 102 11.08 -5.71 -2.16
C LEU A 102 10.35 -5.73 -3.51
N SER A 103 11.08 -5.88 -4.61
CA SER A 103 10.48 -6.08 -5.93
C SER A 103 11.33 -6.99 -6.78
N GLY A 104 10.65 -7.79 -7.59
CA GLY A 104 11.28 -8.83 -8.37
C GLY A 104 10.34 -9.43 -9.41
N THR A 105 10.87 -10.41 -10.12
CA THR A 105 10.16 -11.10 -11.20
C THR A 105 10.20 -12.62 -11.02
N LEU A 106 9.14 -13.29 -11.43
CA LEU A 106 9.05 -14.75 -11.51
C LEU A 106 8.33 -15.13 -12.80
N VAL A 107 9.06 -15.75 -13.73
CA VAL A 107 8.54 -16.06 -15.08
C VAL A 107 7.95 -14.79 -15.72
N ASP A 108 6.63 -14.72 -15.89
CA ASP A 108 5.91 -13.60 -16.49
C ASP A 108 5.25 -12.68 -15.45
N SER A 109 5.58 -12.79 -14.16
CA SER A 109 5.00 -11.99 -13.09
C SER A 109 6.00 -11.00 -12.49
N ILE A 110 5.50 -9.83 -12.07
CA ILE A 110 6.21 -8.84 -11.28
C ILE A 110 5.52 -8.74 -9.91
N LEU A 111 6.30 -8.60 -8.84
CA LEU A 111 5.79 -8.19 -7.54
C LEU A 111 6.43 -6.91 -7.05
N TYR A 112 5.66 -6.16 -6.25
CA TYR A 112 6.15 -5.10 -5.36
C TYR A 112 5.55 -5.32 -3.98
N HIS A 113 6.40 -5.61 -2.98
CA HIS A 113 6.03 -5.77 -1.58
C HIS A 113 6.51 -4.56 -0.80
N ARG A 114 5.58 -3.83 -0.19
CA ARG A 114 5.85 -2.79 0.81
C ARG A 114 5.56 -3.33 2.20
N ILE A 115 6.45 -3.08 3.15
CA ILE A 115 6.29 -3.45 4.56
C ILE A 115 6.58 -2.22 5.43
N ILE A 116 5.75 -1.97 6.43
CA ILE A 116 6.00 -0.95 7.46
C ILE A 116 5.88 -1.54 8.86
N ALA A 117 6.68 -1.04 9.79
CA ALA A 117 6.50 -1.32 11.21
C ALA A 117 5.28 -0.55 11.74
N LEU A 118 4.45 -1.26 12.50
CA LEU A 118 3.35 -0.70 13.27
C LEU A 118 3.73 -0.62 14.76
N CYS A 119 2.80 -0.16 15.56
CA CYS A 119 2.84 -0.32 17.02
C CYS A 119 2.51 -1.78 17.39
N ASP A 120 2.63 -2.10 18.68
CA ASP A 120 2.26 -3.41 19.24
C ASP A 120 2.97 -4.60 18.58
N GLU A 121 4.26 -4.39 18.26
CA GLU A 121 5.12 -5.40 17.64
C GLU A 121 4.45 -6.03 16.41
N ALA A 122 3.87 -5.20 15.54
CA ALA A 122 3.22 -5.64 14.31
C ALA A 122 3.83 -4.99 13.07
N ALA A 123 3.50 -5.54 11.91
CA ALA A 123 3.83 -4.98 10.61
C ALA A 123 2.59 -4.96 9.72
N ALA A 124 2.46 -3.91 8.89
CA ALA A 124 1.50 -3.87 7.79
C ALA A 124 2.24 -4.03 6.47
N SER A 125 1.58 -4.68 5.52
CA SER A 125 2.10 -4.93 4.18
C SER A 125 1.08 -4.64 3.12
N PHE A 126 1.56 -4.26 1.93
CA PHE A 126 0.85 -4.59 0.71
C PHE A 126 1.76 -5.28 -0.29
N VAL A 127 1.19 -6.20 -1.08
CA VAL A 127 1.83 -6.78 -2.26
C VAL A 127 0.95 -6.51 -3.46
N LEU A 128 1.54 -5.87 -4.46
CA LEU A 128 0.96 -5.78 -5.80
C LEU A 128 1.70 -6.78 -6.70
N GLU A 129 0.97 -7.76 -7.22
CA GLU A 129 1.46 -8.79 -8.14
C GLU A 129 0.70 -8.69 -9.46
N TYR A 130 1.40 -8.71 -10.59
CA TYR A 130 0.78 -8.55 -11.91
C TYR A 130 1.66 -9.13 -13.03
N PRO A 131 1.07 -9.53 -14.17
CA PRO A 131 1.82 -9.97 -15.33
C PRO A 131 2.73 -8.88 -15.90
N GLN A 132 3.87 -9.27 -16.48
CA GLN A 132 4.84 -8.35 -17.08
C GLN A 132 4.21 -7.50 -18.21
N SER A 133 3.22 -8.05 -18.92
CA SER A 133 2.42 -7.36 -19.93
C SER A 133 1.65 -6.15 -19.38
N MET A 134 1.29 -6.16 -18.10
CA MET A 134 0.57 -5.08 -17.41
C MET A 134 1.50 -4.02 -16.79
N LYS A 135 2.83 -4.14 -16.97
CA LYS A 135 3.79 -3.24 -16.30
C LYS A 135 3.53 -1.76 -16.55
N ALA A 136 3.25 -1.37 -17.79
CA ALA A 136 2.98 0.02 -18.12
C ALA A 136 1.73 0.59 -17.42
N GLU A 137 0.73 -0.26 -17.17
CA GLU A 137 -0.51 0.09 -16.49
C GLU A 137 -0.33 0.13 -14.96
N MET A 138 0.40 -0.85 -14.40
CA MET A 138 0.50 -1.04 -12.95
C MET A 138 1.59 -0.19 -12.30
N SER A 139 2.72 0.04 -12.95
CA SER A 139 3.84 0.79 -12.36
C SER A 139 3.45 2.19 -11.84
N PRO A 140 2.65 3.00 -12.55
CA PRO A 140 2.18 4.29 -12.03
C PRO A 140 1.32 4.21 -10.77
N LEU A 141 0.68 3.05 -10.50
CA LEU A 141 -0.22 2.87 -9.36
C LEU A 141 0.50 2.49 -8.06
N ILE A 142 1.79 2.13 -8.09
CA ILE A 142 2.53 1.70 -6.89
C ILE A 142 2.83 2.87 -5.96
N GLY A 143 3.11 4.05 -6.51
CA GLY A 143 3.66 5.18 -5.76
C GLY A 143 2.74 5.71 -4.65
N LYS A 144 1.42 5.73 -4.85
CA LYS A 144 0.48 6.25 -3.85
C LYS A 144 0.21 5.28 -2.69
N PRO A 145 0.04 3.96 -2.88
CA PRO A 145 0.05 2.98 -1.80
C PRO A 145 1.31 3.04 -0.96
N VAL A 146 2.50 3.19 -1.58
CA VAL A 146 3.77 3.35 -0.83
C VAL A 146 3.75 4.54 0.11
N LYS A 147 3.17 5.67 -0.33
CA LYS A 147 3.09 6.92 0.44
C LYS A 147 1.97 6.92 1.47
N SER A 148 0.86 6.24 1.18
CA SER A 148 -0.33 6.23 2.04
C SER A 148 -0.33 5.11 3.05
N LEU A 149 0.43 4.02 2.85
CA LEU A 149 0.58 2.95 3.82
C LEU A 149 1.22 3.49 5.11
N ARG A 150 0.42 3.58 6.16
CA ARG A 150 0.79 4.21 7.43
C ARG A 150 0.08 3.57 8.63
N PRO A 151 0.63 3.71 9.84
CA PRO A 151 -0.07 3.40 11.07
C PRO A 151 -1.23 4.38 11.30
N ALA A 152 -2.15 4.00 12.18
CA ALA A 152 -3.19 4.87 12.70
C ALA A 152 -2.56 6.05 13.47
N GLU A 153 -3.33 7.12 13.60
CA GLU A 153 -2.90 8.30 14.35
C GLU A 153 -2.52 7.94 15.80
N GLY A 154 -1.47 8.57 16.33
CA GLY A 154 -0.95 8.29 17.67
C GLY A 154 0.07 7.16 17.75
N CYS A 155 0.28 6.40 16.67
CA CYS A 155 1.36 5.41 16.61
C CYS A 155 2.68 6.07 16.14
N THR A 156 3.64 6.23 17.06
CA THR A 156 4.99 6.69 16.77
C THR A 156 5.90 5.49 16.52
N SER A 157 5.74 4.79 15.40
CA SER A 157 6.72 3.78 14.97
C SER A 157 7.88 4.46 14.20
N ALA A 158 9.03 3.79 14.09
CA ALA A 158 10.26 4.33 13.49
C ALA A 158 10.19 4.47 11.95
N GLN A 159 9.11 5.05 11.42
CA GLN A 159 8.93 5.28 10.01
C GLN A 159 9.75 6.50 9.57
N GLY A 160 11.02 6.28 9.25
CA GLY A 160 11.75 7.24 8.43
C GLY A 160 11.05 7.43 7.07
N THR A 161 11.28 8.56 6.40
CA THR A 161 10.66 8.87 5.09
C THR A 161 11.00 7.78 4.05
N ALA A 162 9.97 7.23 3.41
CA ALA A 162 10.14 6.28 2.31
C ALA A 162 10.64 6.97 1.03
N PRO A 163 11.62 6.42 0.29
CA PRO A 163 11.94 6.89 -1.05
C PRO A 163 10.76 6.61 -1.99
N PRO A 164 10.61 7.39 -3.08
CA PRO A 164 9.62 7.10 -4.11
C PRO A 164 9.86 5.69 -4.70
N ALA A 165 8.78 4.97 -5.00
CA ALA A 165 8.84 3.73 -5.76
C ALA A 165 9.54 3.99 -7.10
N GLN A 166 10.50 3.14 -7.46
CA GLN A 166 11.20 3.17 -8.75
C GLN A 166 10.46 2.33 -9.79
#